data_AF-A0A945LEI2-F1
#
_entry.id   AF-A0A945LEI2-F1
#
_cell.length_a   1.000
_cell.length_b   1.000
_cell.length_c   1.000
_cell.angle_alpha   90.00
_cell.angle_beta   90.00
_cell.angle_gamma   90.00
#
_symmetry.space_group_name_H-M   'P 1'
#
loop_
_entity.id
_entity.type
_entity.pdbx_description
1 polymer ?
#
loop_
_entity_poly.entity_id
_entity_poly.type
_entity_poly.pdbx_seq_one_letter_code
_entity_poly.pdbx_strand_id
1 'polypeptide(L)' 'MKENDFMLGGYAEVHIEDMTVDDLDAFERLLEDNDNDIYTWITGREPLPQRHDNAFMAALIAFNN' A
#
# COMPACT_ATOMS: atom_id res chain seq x y z
N MET A 1 4.86 -11.31 -6.68
CA MET A 1 6.29 -10.93 -6.69
C MET A 1 6.73 -10.81 -5.24
N LYS A 2 7.85 -11.41 -4.82
CA LYS A 2 8.23 -11.42 -3.37
C LYS A 2 8.63 -10.06 -2.81
N GLU A 3 8.96 -9.09 -3.66
CA GLU A 3 9.35 -7.73 -3.25
C GLU A 3 8.16 -6.93 -2.71
N ASN A 4 6.97 -7.11 -3.29
CA ASN A 4 5.76 -6.43 -2.85
C ASN A 4 5.29 -6.95 -1.49
N ASP A 5 5.33 -8.28 -1.29
CA ASP A 5 5.05 -8.91 0.01
C ASP A 5 5.98 -8.40 1.13
N PHE A 6 7.27 -8.19 0.82
CA PHE A 6 8.24 -7.70 1.81
C PHE A 6 7.96 -6.24 2.20
N MET A 7 7.60 -5.41 1.22
CA MET A 7 7.26 -4.00 1.43
C MET A 7 5.96 -3.83 2.23
N LEU A 8 4.88 -4.49 1.78
CA LEU A 8 3.59 -4.44 2.45
C LEU A 8 3.67 -5.06 3.85
N GLY A 9 4.37 -6.20 3.98
CA GLY A 9 4.60 -6.86 5.25
C GLY A 9 5.41 -6.00 6.23
N GLY A 10 6.47 -5.33 5.75
CA GLY A 10 7.29 -4.44 6.57
C GLY A 10 6.53 -3.19 7.02
N TYR A 11 5.73 -2.59 6.13
CA TYR A 11 4.89 -1.44 6.50
C TYR A 11 3.82 -1.84 7.54
N ALA A 12 3.15 -2.98 7.31
CA ALA A 12 2.16 -3.51 8.23
C ALA A 12 2.78 -3.84 9.59
N GLU A 13 3.92 -4.54 9.64
CA GLU A 13 4.57 -4.88 10.92
C GLU A 13 4.85 -3.66 11.80
N VAL A 14 5.20 -2.52 11.19
CA VAL A 14 5.53 -1.28 11.90
C VAL A 14 4.29 -0.44 12.25
N HIS A 15 3.28 -0.39 11.36
CA HIS A 15 2.17 0.58 11.48
C HIS A 15 0.81 -0.05 11.81
N ILE A 16 0.67 -1.39 11.79
CA ILE A 16 -0.64 -2.05 11.96
C ILE A 16 -1.30 -1.75 13.30
N GLU A 17 -0.54 -1.44 14.34
CA GLU A 17 -1.11 -1.06 15.66
C GLU A 17 -1.70 0.36 15.67
N ASP A 18 -1.25 1.25 14.77
CA ASP A 18 -1.70 2.64 14.65
C ASP A 18 -2.71 2.83 13.50
N MET A 19 -2.88 1.80 12.65
CA MET A 19 -3.84 1.82 11.54
C MET A 19 -5.27 2.01 12.05
N THR A 20 -5.95 2.98 11.46
CA THR A 20 -7.38 3.16 11.69
C THR A 20 -8.18 2.08 10.94
N VAL A 21 -9.48 1.99 11.23
CA VAL A 21 -10.37 1.07 10.51
C VAL A 21 -10.38 1.37 9.00
N ASP A 22 -10.30 2.65 8.60
CA ASP A 22 -10.26 3.05 7.19
C ASP A 22 -8.93 2.63 6.52
N ASP A 23 -7.82 2.68 7.25
CA ASP A 23 -6.52 2.21 6.77
C ASP A 23 -6.50 0.68 6.58
N LEU A 24 -7.13 -0.05 7.50
CA LEU A 24 -7.29 -1.51 7.38
C LEU A 24 -8.17 -1.88 6.18
N ASP A 25 -9.31 -1.19 5.99
CA ASP A 25 -10.16 -1.35 4.81
C ASP A 25 -9.39 -1.04 3.51
N ALA A 26 -8.56 0.00 3.52
CA ALA A 26 -7.71 0.35 2.38
C ALA A 26 -6.64 -0.72 2.11
N PHE A 27 -6.04 -1.27 3.17
CA PHE A 27 -5.06 -2.35 3.07
C PHE A 27 -5.69 -3.64 2.51
N GLU A 28 -6.87 -4.03 2.99
CA GLU A 28 -7.60 -5.19 2.46
C GLU A 28 -7.91 -5.02 0.98
N ARG A 29 -8.40 -3.84 0.56
CA ARG A 29 -8.65 -3.54 -0.86
C ARG A 29 -7.38 -3.61 -1.70
N LEU A 30 -6.26 -3.14 -1.16
CA LEU A 30 -4.98 -3.21 -1.86
C LEU A 30 -4.54 -4.66 -2.08
N LEU A 31 -4.78 -5.55 -1.12
CA LEU A 31 -4.46 -6.98 -1.25
C LEU A 31 -5.31 -7.72 -2.30
N GLU A 32 -6.43 -7.14 -2.73
CA GLU A 32 -7.25 -7.67 -3.84
C GLU A 32 -6.67 -7.34 -5.23
N ASP A 33 -5.80 -6.33 -5.33
CA ASP A 33 -5.16 -5.91 -6.59
C ASP A 33 -3.91 -6.75 -6.93
N ASN A 34 -3.44 -6.66 -8.18
CA ASN A 34 -2.26 -7.42 -8.62
C ASN A 34 -0.97 -6.83 -8.03
N ASP A 35 -0.06 -7.70 -7.58
CA ASP A 35 1.29 -7.32 -7.15
C ASP A 35 2.01 -6.33 -8.08
N ASN A 36 1.88 -6.51 -9.40
CA ASN A 36 2.54 -5.64 -10.36
C ASN A 36 1.95 -4.23 -10.34
N ASP A 37 0.63 -4.12 -10.26
CA ASP A 37 -0.07 -2.83 -10.22
C ASP A 37 0.27 -2.09 -8.92
N ILE A 38 0.22 -2.80 -7.79
CA ILE A 38 0.61 -2.25 -6.48
C ILE A 38 2.05 -1.74 -6.53
N TYR A 39 2.97 -2.52 -7.08
CA TYR A 39 4.37 -2.13 -7.21
C TYR A 39 4.56 -0.90 -8.13
N THR A 40 3.86 -0.83 -9.27
CA THR A 40 3.99 0.33 -10.18
C THR A 40 3.41 1.60 -9.57
N TRP A 41 2.34 1.51 -8.76
CA TRP A 41 1.80 2.65 -8.01
C TRP A 41 2.75 3.12 -6.91
N ILE A 42 3.26 2.19 -6.08
CA ILE A 42 4.16 2.54 -4.96
C ILE A 42 5.47 3.15 -5.45
N THR A 43 6.01 2.64 -6.56
CA THR A 43 7.23 3.17 -7.18
C THR A 43 7.01 4.41 -8.05
N GLY A 44 5.77 4.88 -8.18
CA GLY A 44 5.41 6.05 -9.00
C GLY A 44 5.61 5.83 -10.51
N ARG A 45 5.69 4.58 -10.97
CA ARG A 45 5.77 4.25 -12.41
C ARG A 45 4.44 4.45 -13.12
N GLU A 46 3.35 4.24 -12.39
CA GLU A 46 1.98 4.45 -12.87
C GLU A 46 1.19 5.37 -11.92
N PRO A 47 0.21 6.12 -12.45
CA PRO A 47 -0.65 6.95 -11.61
C PRO A 47 -1.51 6.08 -10.69
N LEU A 48 -1.60 6.52 -9.44
CA LEU A 48 -2.47 5.90 -8.44
C LEU A 48 -3.95 6.07 -8.88
N PRO A 49 -4.74 4.98 -8.97
CA PRO A 49 -6.15 5.09 -9.32
C PRO A 49 -6.94 5.69 -8.17
N GLN A 50 -8.06 6.36 -8.48
CA GLN A 50 -8.87 7.11 -7.51
C GLN A 50 -9.38 6.25 -6.33
N ARG A 51 -9.55 4.93 -6.51
CA ARG A 51 -9.95 4.00 -5.43
C ARG A 51 -8.88 3.82 -4.35
N HIS A 52 -7.62 4.16 -4.68
CA HIS A 52 -6.46 4.08 -3.79
C HIS A 52 -5.94 5.46 -3.41
N ASP A 53 -6.60 6.55 -3.85
CA ASP A 53 -6.24 7.92 -3.49
C ASP A 53 -6.70 8.24 -2.06
N ASN A 54 -5.98 7.68 -1.08
CA ASN A 54 -6.29 7.78 0.35
C ASN A 54 -5.00 8.01 1.18
N ALA A 55 -5.19 8.33 2.46
CA ALA A 55 -4.10 8.63 3.37
C ALA A 55 -3.15 7.43 3.56
N PHE A 56 -3.71 6.22 3.63
CA PHE A 56 -2.94 4.97 3.72
C PHE A 56 -1.94 4.82 2.57
N MET A 57 -2.37 4.98 1.31
CA MET A 57 -1.48 4.84 0.16
C MET A 57 -0.44 5.95 0.08
N ALA A 58 -0.79 7.18 0.45
CA ALA A 58 0.17 8.26 0.56
C ALA A 58 1.27 7.95 1.60
N ALA A 59 0.91 7.38 2.75
CA ALA A 59 1.84 6.95 3.78
C ALA A 59 2.72 5.76 3.32
N LEU A 60 2.14 4.79 2.62
CA LEU A 60 2.86 3.65 2.07
C LEU A 60 3.90 4.07 1.01
N ILE A 61 3.52 4.99 0.10
CA ILE A 61 4.45 5.55 -0.90
C ILE A 61 5.59 6.33 -0.20
N ALA A 62 5.28 7.06 0.86
CA ALA A 62 6.28 7.80 1.63
C ALA A 62 7.25 6.86 2.36
N PHE A 63 6.80 5.68 2.82
CA PHE A 63 7.64 4.68 3.48
C PHE A 63 8.66 4.01 2.54
N ASN A 64 8.37 3.95 1.24
CA ASN A 64 9.25 3.36 0.22
C ASN A 64 10.40 4.31 -0.24
N ASN A 65 10.39 5.58 0.13
CA ASN A 65 11.43 6.56 -0.22
C ASN A 65 12.41 6.78 0.94
#